data_AF-A0A1W2H674-F1
#
_entry.id   AF-A0A1W2H674-F1
#
_cell.length_a   1.000
_cell.length_b   1.000
_cell.length_c   1.000
_cell.angle_alpha   90.00
_cell.angle_beta   90.00
_cell.angle_gamma   90.00
#
_symmetry.space_group_name_H-M   'P 1'
#
loop_
_entity.id
_entity.type
_entity.pdbx_description
1 polymer ?
#
loop_
_entity_poly.entity_id
_entity_poly.type
_entity_poly.pdbx_seq_one_letter_code
_entity_poly.pdbx_strand_id
1 'polypeptide(L)' 'MEKLIKKLPVLGLILAAIGVFAFSVPNQGELRANIGGIWTPIPENQAYNCLPDPEEDCVARFDEHGVMIPSTLVKGLYTP' A
#
# COMPACT_ATOMS: atom_id res chain seq x y z
N MET A 1 12.15 51.90 28.68
CA MET A 1 11.31 52.50 27.62
C MET A 1 11.93 52.11 26.29
N GLU A 2 11.75 50.87 25.86
CA GLU A 2 10.61 50.39 25.05
C GLU A 2 10.63 50.89 23.60
N LYS A 3 10.44 49.91 22.71
CA LYS A 3 9.97 49.94 21.31
C LYS A 3 11.07 49.72 20.25
N LEU A 4 11.20 48.49 19.75
CA LEU A 4 10.33 47.81 18.76
C LEU A 4 10.77 48.10 17.31
N ILE A 5 11.70 47.29 16.80
CA ILE A 5 11.76 46.93 15.38
C ILE A 5 12.04 45.42 15.34
N LYS A 6 10.99 44.60 15.48
CA LYS A 6 10.32 43.89 14.36
C LYS A 6 11.27 42.86 13.75
N LYS A 7 11.31 41.66 14.33
CA LYS A 7 10.60 40.47 13.78
C LYS A 7 10.86 40.32 12.28
N LEU A 8 11.99 39.69 11.96
CA LEU A 8 12.28 39.17 10.63
C LEU A 8 11.19 38.13 10.26
N PRO A 9 10.58 38.24 9.07
CA PRO A 9 9.42 37.44 8.72
C PRO A 9 9.80 36.00 8.42
N VAL A 10 8.97 35.11 8.95
CA VAL A 10 8.70 33.76 8.44
C VAL A 10 8.47 33.82 6.93
N LEU A 11 9.25 33.10 6.12
CA LEU A 11 8.77 32.34 4.95
C LEU A 11 9.94 31.71 4.17
N GLY A 12 9.81 30.43 3.84
CA GLY A 12 10.74 29.66 3.00
C GLY A 12 10.91 28.26 3.58
N LEU A 13 9.85 27.46 3.72
CA LEU A 13 9.17 26.75 2.62
C LEU A 13 10.16 25.98 1.76
N ILE A 14 10.67 24.86 2.29
CA ILE A 14 11.06 23.72 1.47
C ILE A 14 10.52 22.46 2.16
N LEU A 15 9.21 22.23 1.99
CA LEU A 15 8.69 20.87 1.92
C LEU A 15 9.25 20.28 0.63
N ALA A 16 10.37 19.56 0.71
CA ALA A 16 10.73 18.62 -0.33
C ALA A 16 10.25 17.24 0.15
N ALA A 17 9.00 16.94 -0.21
CA ALA A 17 8.48 15.59 -0.25
C ALA A 17 9.41 14.76 -1.13
N ILE A 18 10.34 14.03 -0.52
CA ILE A 18 11.04 12.96 -1.22
C ILE A 18 10.00 11.85 -1.32
N GLY A 19 9.29 11.85 -2.44
CA GLY A 19 8.38 10.77 -2.81
C GLY A 19 9.11 9.46 -2.58
N VAL A 20 8.56 8.64 -1.68
CA VAL A 20 9.03 7.29 -1.45
C VAL A 20 9.01 6.62 -2.80
N PHE A 21 10.21 6.30 -3.28
CA PHE A 21 10.46 5.55 -4.49
C PHE A 21 9.44 4.43 -4.60
N ALA A 22 8.54 4.54 -5.57
CA ALA A 22 7.79 3.42 -6.10
C ALA A 22 8.79 2.54 -6.86
N PHE A 23 9.68 1.86 -6.11
CA PHE A 23 10.40 0.73 -6.63
C PHE A 23 9.32 -0.26 -7.05
N SER A 24 9.21 -0.50 -8.35
CA SER A 24 8.53 -1.67 -8.90
C SER A 24 9.31 -2.90 -8.41
N VAL A 25 9.02 -3.30 -7.18
CA VAL A 25 9.62 -4.49 -6.56
C VAL A 25 9.16 -5.68 -7.41
N PRO A 26 10.06 -6.53 -7.92
CA PRO A 26 9.64 -7.79 -8.53
C PRO A 26 8.72 -8.49 -7.53
N ASN A 27 7.55 -8.93 -7.98
CA ASN A 27 6.52 -9.57 -7.17
C ASN A 27 7.15 -10.49 -6.10
N GLN A 28 7.34 -9.96 -4.89
CA GLN A 28 7.97 -10.71 -3.81
C GLN A 28 6.87 -11.57 -3.23
N GLY A 29 7.01 -12.88 -3.30
CA GLY A 29 6.08 -13.82 -2.68
C GLY A 29 4.94 -14.32 -3.56
N GLU A 30 4.26 -15.35 -3.05
CA GLU A 30 3.14 -16.04 -3.68
C GLU A 30 1.86 -15.22 -3.56
N LEU A 31 1.16 -15.01 -4.67
CA LEU A 31 -0.13 -14.35 -4.68
C LEU A 31 -1.21 -15.31 -4.15
N ARG A 32 -1.94 -14.89 -3.13
CA ARG A 32 -3.06 -15.65 -2.55
C ARG A 32 -4.34 -14.83 -2.55
N ALA A 33 -5.46 -15.48 -2.79
CA ALA A 33 -6.79 -14.91 -2.60
C ALA A 33 -7.39 -15.37 -1.27
N ASN A 34 -8.15 -14.49 -0.62
CA ASN A 34 -8.96 -14.83 0.54
C ASN A 34 -10.31 -15.36 0.07
N ILE A 35 -10.57 -16.63 0.35
CA ILE A 35 -11.80 -17.33 -0.04
C ILE A 35 -12.45 -17.83 1.25
N GLY A 36 -13.45 -17.09 1.76
CA GLY A 36 -14.15 -17.45 2.99
C GLY A 36 -13.24 -17.48 4.23
N GLY A 37 -12.27 -16.57 4.32
CA GLY A 37 -11.29 -16.50 5.40
C GLY A 37 -10.03 -17.35 5.20
N ILE A 38 -9.94 -18.08 4.09
CA ILE A 38 -8.80 -18.96 3.78
C ILE A 38 -7.97 -18.36 2.65
N TRP A 39 -6.68 -18.13 2.91
CA TRP A 39 -5.72 -17.66 1.92
C TRP A 39 -5.24 -18.81 1.03
N THR A 40 -5.66 -18.80 -0.24
CA THR A 40 -5.39 -19.84 -1.24
C THR A 40 -4.53 -19.30 -2.37
N PRO A 41 -3.45 -19.98 -2.81
CA PRO A 41 -2.64 -19.56 -3.95
C PRO A 41 -3.46 -19.40 -5.24
N ILE A 42 -3.20 -18.33 -5.99
CA ILE A 42 -3.86 -18.05 -7.26
C ILE A 42 -2.85 -17.72 -8.37
N PRO A 43 -3.20 -17.95 -9.65
CA PRO A 43 -2.38 -17.50 -10.77
C PRO A 43 -2.29 -15.97 -10.83
N GLU A 44 -1.09 -15.44 -11.10
CA GLU A 44 -0.87 -13.98 -11.19
C GLU A 44 -1.44 -13.34 -12.46
N ASN A 45 -1.90 -14.14 -13.43
CA ASN A 45 -2.41 -13.67 -14.72
C ASN A 45 -3.94 -13.73 -14.82
N GLN A 46 -4.62 -13.90 -13.69
CA GLN A 46 -6.07 -14.04 -13.63
C GLN A 46 -6.67 -12.98 -12.73
N ALA A 47 -7.70 -12.28 -13.22
CA ALA A 47 -8.51 -11.40 -12.39
C ALA A 47 -9.30 -12.21 -11.37
N TYR A 48 -9.35 -11.72 -10.13
CA TYR A 48 -10.03 -12.39 -9.04
C TYR A 48 -11.00 -11.42 -8.36
N ASN A 49 -12.26 -11.81 -8.26
CA ASN A 49 -13.32 -10.98 -7.72
C ASN A 49 -13.78 -11.53 -6.37
N CYS A 50 -13.52 -10.79 -5.29
CA CYS A 50 -13.96 -11.14 -3.94
C CYS A 50 -15.24 -10.40 -3.52
N LEU A 51 -15.94 -9.75 -4.46
CA LEU A 51 -17.26 -9.17 -4.22
C LEU A 51 -18.25 -10.27 -3.80
N PRO A 52 -19.15 -9.97 -2.85
CA PRO A 52 -19.97 -8.76 -2.83
C PRO A 52 -19.45 -7.58 -2.01
N ASP A 53 -18.49 -7.77 -1.10
CA ASP A 53 -18.04 -6.72 -0.17
C ASP A 53 -16.74 -6.05 -0.66
N PRO A 54 -16.74 -4.75 -1.00
CA PRO A 54 -15.56 -4.03 -1.45
C PRO A 54 -14.54 -3.75 -0.33
N GLU A 55 -14.94 -3.93 0.94
CA GLU A 55 -14.07 -3.74 2.11
C GLU A 55 -13.36 -5.03 2.52
N GLU A 56 -13.81 -6.18 2.01
CA GLU A 56 -13.18 -7.48 2.26
C GLU A 56 -11.79 -7.57 1.61
N ASP A 57 -10.86 -8.13 2.38
CA ASP A 57 -9.52 -8.49 1.93
C ASP A 57 -9.64 -9.50 0.80
N CYS A 58 -9.12 -9.18 -0.38
CA CYS A 58 -9.31 -10.00 -1.57
C CYS A 58 -8.06 -10.79 -1.95
N VAL A 59 -6.96 -10.11 -2.28
CA VAL A 59 -5.68 -10.77 -2.56
C VAL A 59 -4.55 -10.13 -1.79
N ALA A 60 -3.52 -10.90 -1.46
CA ALA A 60 -2.29 -10.40 -0.86
C ALA A 60 -1.13 -11.31 -1.25
N ARG A 61 0.10 -10.82 -1.13
CA ARG A 61 1.30 -11.65 -1.33
C ARG A 61 1.83 -12.16 0.00
N PHE A 62 2.34 -13.38 -0.03
CA PHE A 62 2.93 -14.06 1.12
C PHE A 62 4.38 -14.42 0.82
N ASP A 63 5.27 -14.18 1.78
CA ASP A 63 6.67 -14.56 1.66
C ASP A 63 6.88 -16.08 1.78
N GLU A 64 8.13 -16.51 1.67
CA GLU A 64 8.52 -17.93 1.79
C GLU A 64 8.20 -18.55 3.17
N HIS A 65 7.99 -17.72 4.20
CA HIS A 65 7.62 -18.13 5.55
C HIS A 65 6.10 -18.14 5.76
N GLY A 66 5.32 -17.80 4.73
CA GLY A 66 3.86 -17.69 4.83
C GLY A 66 3.40 -16.44 5.58
N VAL A 67 4.23 -15.40 5.65
CA VAL A 67 3.88 -14.10 6.25
C VAL A 67 3.37 -13.17 5.16
N MET A 68 2.23 -12.51 5.40
CA MET A 68 1.67 -11.52 4.48
C MET A 68 2.65 -10.34 4.33
N ILE A 69 2.98 -10.00 3.09
CA ILE A 69 3.87 -8.88 2.78
C ILE A 69 3.06 -7.57 2.87
N PRO A 70 3.48 -6.61 3.71
CA PRO A 70 2.79 -5.34 3.86
C PRO A 70 2.62 -4.61 2.52
N SER A 71 1.54 -3.84 2.38
CA SER A 71 1.21 -3.05 1.18
C SER A 71 0.83 -3.87 -0.08
N THR A 72 0.79 -5.20 -0.01
CA THR A 72 0.34 -6.06 -1.13
C THR A 72 -1.13 -6.46 -1.06
N LEU A 73 -1.81 -6.11 0.04
CA LEU A 73 -3.22 -6.38 0.25
C LEU A 73 -4.09 -5.52 -0.67
N VAL A 74 -4.89 -6.19 -1.50
CA VAL A 74 -5.91 -5.61 -2.37
C VAL A 74 -7.27 -6.05 -1.83
N LYS A 75 -8.20 -5.11 -1.73
CA LYS A 75 -9.58 -5.33 -1.27
C LYS A 75 -10.56 -5.33 -2.44
N GLY A 76 -11.66 -6.05 -2.30
CA GLY A 76 -12.74 -6.12 -3.31
C GLY A 76 -12.36 -6.85 -4.60
N LEU A 77 -11.70 -6.16 -5.54
CA LEU A 77 -11.37 -6.69 -6.88
C LEU A 77 -9.86 -6.68 -7.13
N TYR A 78 -9.34 -7.83 -7.54
CA TYR A 78 -8.00 -7.98 -8.09
C TYR A 78 -8.03 -8.07 -9.61
N THR A 79 -7.28 -7.19 -10.26
CA THR A 79 -6.97 -7.27 -11.69
C THR A 79 -5.44 -7.28 -11.82
N PRO A 80 -4.85 -8.26 -12.53
CA PRO A 80 -3.39 -8.40 -12.64
C PRO A 80 -2.72 -7.28 -13.43
#